data_AF-A0A525BZ65-F1
#
_entry.id   AF-A0A525BZ65-F1
#
_cell.length_a   1.000
_cell.length_b   1.000
_cell.length_c   1.000
_cell.angle_alpha   90.00
_cell.angle_beta   90.00
_cell.angle_gamma   90.00
#
_symmetry.space_group_name_H-M   'P 1'
#
loop_
_entity.id
_entity.type
_entity.pdbx_description
1 polymer ?
#
loop_
_entity_poly.entity_id
_entity_poly.type
_entity_poly.pdbx_seq_one_letter_code
_entity_poly.pdbx_strand_id
1 'polypeptide(L)'
;MENIKHVGIIIHRMEDLWQGTRTALGLAVGNFYANLFLVNVPIEITQEILDNLEWLEDMECPCYSNMRKNEEYHFTYMPLETIAKKLKEMDIVVPFGNSIKAPPGKLAITWLDEAA
;
A
#
# COMPACT_ATOMS: atom_id res chain seq x y z
N MET A 1 19.92 -2.21 -12.36
CA MET A 1 19.64 -0.76 -12.34
C MET A 1 20.06 -0.26 -10.97
N GLU A 2 21.00 0.66 -10.88
CA GLU A 2 21.52 1.13 -9.58
C GLU A 2 20.61 2.24 -9.01
N ASN A 3 20.34 2.17 -7.70
CA ASN A 3 19.59 3.16 -6.89
C ASN A 3 18.08 3.34 -7.16
N ILE A 4 17.36 2.34 -7.66
CA ILE A 4 15.88 2.40 -7.60
C ILE A 4 15.45 2.22 -6.15
N LYS A 5 14.68 3.17 -5.63
CA LYS A 5 14.12 3.06 -4.27
C LYS A 5 12.91 2.12 -4.28
N HIS A 6 12.95 1.16 -3.38
CA HIS A 6 11.85 0.25 -3.09
C HIS A 6 10.88 0.91 -2.10
N VAL A 7 9.63 1.06 -2.49
CA VAL A 7 8.60 1.71 -1.68
C VAL A 7 7.51 0.69 -1.35
N GLY A 8 7.26 0.46 -0.06
CA GLY A 8 6.16 -0.36 0.43
C GLY A 8 4.96 0.49 0.83
N ILE A 9 3.84 0.31 0.16
CA ILE A 9 2.56 0.91 0.54
C ILE A 9 1.78 -0.12 1.36
N ILE A 10 1.51 0.18 2.62
CA ILE A 10 0.75 -0.72 3.50
C ILE A 10 -0.64 -0.16 3.76
N ILE A 11 -1.65 -1.01 3.54
CA ILE A 11 -3.07 -0.69 3.64
C ILE A 11 -3.73 -1.70 4.57
N HIS A 12 -4.51 -1.20 5.53
CA HIS A 12 -5.21 -2.02 6.51
C HIS A 12 -6.70 -1.65 6.65
N ARG A 13 -7.23 -0.81 5.75
CA ARG A 13 -8.65 -0.46 5.64
C ARG A 13 -9.06 -0.45 4.17
N MET A 14 -10.25 -0.97 3.88
CA MET A 14 -10.77 -1.06 2.50
C MET A 14 -10.93 0.33 1.84
N GLU A 15 -11.35 1.33 2.61
CA GLU A 15 -11.54 2.71 2.16
C GLU A 15 -10.26 3.37 1.62
N ASP A 16 -9.08 2.89 2.06
CA ASP A 16 -7.79 3.42 1.63
C ASP A 16 -7.25 2.71 0.38
N LEU A 17 -7.84 1.58 -0.03
CA LEU A 17 -7.30 0.75 -1.11
C LEU A 17 -7.18 1.54 -2.42
N TRP A 18 -8.21 2.32 -2.76
CA TRP A 18 -8.23 3.14 -3.97
C TRP A 18 -7.10 4.19 -3.98
N GLN A 19 -6.86 4.88 -2.86
CA GLN A 19 -5.80 5.87 -2.77
C GLN A 19 -4.42 5.21 -2.80
N GLY A 20 -4.29 4.05 -2.15
CA GLY A 20 -3.04 3.30 -2.12
C GLY A 20 -2.65 2.73 -3.48
N THR A 21 -3.57 2.15 -4.25
CA THR A 21 -3.29 1.68 -5.62
C THR A 21 -2.89 2.84 -6.53
N ARG A 22 -3.58 3.99 -6.43
CA ARG A 22 -3.23 5.19 -7.20
C ARG A 22 -1.86 5.75 -6.85
N THR A 23 -1.50 5.71 -5.57
CA THR A 23 -0.16 6.11 -5.09
C THR A 23 0.92 5.17 -5.63
N ALA A 24 0.68 3.86 -5.63
CA ALA A 24 1.59 2.87 -6.19
C ALA A 24 1.85 3.13 -7.68
N LEU A 25 0.79 3.37 -8.46
CA LEU A 25 0.89 3.71 -9.88
C LEU A 25 1.68 5.01 -10.12
N GLY A 26 1.42 6.05 -9.33
CA GLY A 26 2.18 7.31 -9.42
C GLY A 26 3.67 7.15 -9.14
N LEU A 27 4.01 6.32 -8.14
CA LEU A 27 5.40 5.97 -7.80
C LEU A 27 6.08 5.18 -8.92
N ALA A 28 5.36 4.23 -9.52
CA ALA A 28 5.86 3.44 -10.64
C ALA A 28 6.20 4.34 -11.84
N VAL A 29 5.34 5.30 -12.18
CA VAL A 29 5.62 6.33 -13.21
C VAL A 29 6.83 7.19 -12.82
N GLY A 30 7.02 7.47 -11.53
CA GLY A 30 8.17 8.17 -10.96
C GLY A 30 9.47 7.36 -10.90
N ASN A 31 9.52 6.17 -11.52
CA ASN A 31 10.66 5.25 -11.50
C ASN A 31 11.05 4.77 -10.09
N PHE A 32 10.06 4.60 -9.21
CA PHE A 32 10.19 3.90 -7.94
C PHE A 32 9.65 2.47 -8.07
N TYR A 33 10.25 1.53 -7.33
CA TYR A 33 9.76 0.16 -7.30
C TYR A 33 8.69 0.00 -6.21
N ALA A 34 7.42 0.20 -6.58
CA ALA A 34 6.30 0.19 -5.65
C ALA A 34 5.79 -1.23 -5.36
N ASN A 35 5.64 -1.55 -4.08
CA ASN A 35 5.06 -2.79 -3.59
C ASN A 35 3.81 -2.44 -2.77
N LEU A 36 2.67 -3.05 -3.11
CA LEU A 36 1.40 -2.85 -2.41
C LEU A 36 1.17 -4.01 -1.42
N PHE A 37 0.84 -3.69 -0.17
CA PHE A 37 0.57 -4.67 0.88
C PHE A 37 -0.82 -4.42 1.47
N LEU A 38 -1.76 -5.33 1.23
CA LEU A 38 -3.11 -5.29 1.78
C LEU A 38 -3.24 -6.28 2.94
N VAL A 39 -3.31 -5.77 4.16
CA VAL A 39 -3.22 -6.56 5.39
C VAL A 39 -4.57 -6.62 6.10
N ASN A 40 -5.06 -7.83 6.35
CA ASN A 40 -6.31 -8.12 7.09
C ASN A 40 -7.56 -7.44 6.52
N VAL A 41 -7.57 -7.15 5.22
CA VAL A 41 -8.69 -6.52 4.52
C VAL A 41 -9.17 -7.42 3.39
N PRO A 42 -10.42 -7.90 3.40
CA PRO A 42 -11.02 -8.52 2.23
C PRO A 42 -11.33 -7.44 1.19
N ILE A 43 -11.05 -7.70 -0.08
CA ILE A 43 -11.38 -6.78 -1.16
C ILE A 43 -12.89 -6.81 -1.42
N GLU A 44 -13.49 -5.62 -1.43
CA GLU A 44 -14.82 -5.40 -2.01
C GLU A 44 -14.64 -4.87 -3.43
N ILE A 45 -15.14 -5.62 -4.42
CA ILE A 45 -14.88 -5.34 -5.82
C ILE A 45 -15.67 -4.09 -6.26
N THR A 46 -14.93 -3.11 -6.75
CA THR A 46 -15.45 -2.08 -7.63
C THR A 46 -14.65 -2.13 -8.93
N GLN A 47 -15.27 -1.74 -10.05
CA GLN A 47 -14.59 -1.73 -11.35
C GLN A 47 -13.32 -0.86 -11.31
N GLU A 48 -13.39 0.31 -10.67
CA GLU A 48 -12.24 1.20 -10.54
C GLU A 48 -11.07 0.59 -9.77
N ILE A 49 -11.33 -0.20 -8.72
CA ILE A 49 -10.26 -0.90 -7.99
C ILE A 49 -9.64 -1.97 -8.86
N LEU A 50 -10.46 -2.73 -9.60
CA LEU A 50 -9.96 -3.78 -10.50
C LEU A 50 -9.07 -3.19 -11.60
N ASP A 51 -9.53 -2.13 -12.27
CA ASP A 51 -8.77 -1.45 -13.33
C ASP A 51 -7.41 -0.95 -12.81
N ASN A 52 -7.36 -0.42 -11.58
CA ASN A 52 -6.11 0.02 -10.96
C ASN A 52 -5.16 -1.16 -10.64
N LEU A 53 -5.69 -2.31 -10.25
CA LEU A 53 -4.90 -3.50 -9.93
C LEU A 53 -4.33 -4.16 -11.19
N GLU A 54 -5.12 -4.21 -12.27
CA GLU A 54 -4.64 -4.64 -13.59
C GLU A 54 -3.47 -3.76 -14.06
N TRP A 55 -3.58 -2.43 -13.92
CA TRP A 55 -2.48 -1.54 -14.26
C TRP A 55 -1.24 -1.74 -13.39
N LEU A 56 -1.41 -2.09 -12.11
CA LEU A 56 -0.27 -2.40 -11.23
C LEU A 56 0.44 -3.68 -11.66
N GLU A 57 -0.30 -4.69 -12.09
CA GLU A 57 0.28 -5.92 -12.66
C GLU A 57 1.05 -5.62 -13.95
N ASP A 58 0.47 -4.84 -14.86
CA ASP A 58 1.11 -4.43 -16.12
C ASP A 58 2.40 -3.61 -15.89
N MET A 59 2.44 -2.82 -14.83
CA MET A 59 3.62 -2.03 -14.42
C MET A 59 4.60 -2.83 -13.55
N GLU A 60 4.44 -4.14 -13.43
CA GLU A 60 5.27 -5.03 -12.61
C GLU A 60 5.37 -4.58 -11.13
N CYS A 61 4.30 -3.97 -10.60
CA CYS A 61 4.20 -3.52 -9.21
C CYS A 61 3.59 -4.64 -8.35
N PRO A 62 4.37 -5.32 -7.49
CA PRO A 62 3.87 -6.48 -6.77
C PRO A 62 2.80 -6.12 -5.74
N CYS A 63 1.68 -6.84 -5.76
CA CYS A 63 0.59 -6.70 -4.80
C CYS A 63 0.50 -7.94 -3.90
N TYR A 64 0.56 -7.76 -2.58
CA TYR A 64 0.57 -8.84 -1.59
C TYR A 64 -0.56 -8.73 -0.58
N SER A 65 -1.13 -9.87 -0.18
CA SER A 65 -2.12 -9.90 0.89
C SER A 65 -1.99 -11.14 1.78
N ASN A 66 -2.29 -11.00 3.08
CA ASN A 66 -2.35 -12.15 3.99
C ASN A 66 -3.73 -12.82 4.03
N MET A 67 -4.66 -12.42 3.15
CA MET A 67 -5.94 -13.08 2.97
C MET A 67 -5.97 -13.80 1.63
N ARG A 68 -6.09 -15.14 1.64
CA ARG A 68 -6.14 -15.96 0.42
C ARG A 68 -7.25 -15.58 -0.54
N LYS A 69 -8.39 -15.09 -0.02
CA LYS A 69 -9.52 -14.63 -0.84
C LYS A 69 -9.11 -13.53 -1.84
N ASN A 70 -8.10 -12.73 -1.51
CA ASN A 70 -7.66 -11.65 -2.37
C ASN A 70 -6.85 -12.13 -3.59
N GLU A 71 -6.44 -13.41 -3.62
CA GLU A 71 -5.79 -14.02 -4.80
C GLU A 71 -6.68 -13.99 -6.05
N GLU A 72 -8.00 -13.85 -5.88
CA GLU A 72 -8.96 -13.66 -6.97
C GLU A 72 -8.82 -12.29 -7.66
N TYR A 73 -8.08 -11.33 -7.07
CA TYR A 73 -8.05 -9.93 -7.50
C TYR A 73 -6.61 -9.40 -7.66
N HIS A 74 -5.73 -10.15 -8.33
CA HIS A 74 -4.35 -9.76 -8.65
C HIS A 74 -3.41 -9.59 -7.44
N PHE A 75 -3.80 -10.06 -6.25
CA PHE A 75 -2.89 -10.14 -5.10
C PHE A 75 -2.22 -11.51 -5.02
N THR A 76 -0.93 -11.51 -4.70
CA THR A 76 -0.22 -12.73 -4.29
C THR A 76 -0.42 -12.96 -2.79
N TYR A 77 -0.85 -14.15 -2.39
CA TYR A 77 -0.94 -14.49 -0.97
C TYR A 77 0.46 -14.50 -0.32
N MET A 78 0.59 -13.81 0.80
CA MET A 78 1.80 -13.78 1.61
C MET A 78 1.43 -13.76 3.10
N PRO A 79 1.95 -14.69 3.93
CA PRO A 79 1.72 -14.68 5.37
C PRO A 79 2.15 -13.35 6.01
N LEU A 80 1.46 -12.95 7.07
CA LEU A 80 1.68 -11.66 7.72
C LEU A 80 3.13 -11.48 8.22
N GLU A 81 3.73 -12.55 8.74
CA GLU A 81 5.11 -12.56 9.22
C GLU A 81 6.10 -12.35 8.08
N THR A 82 5.78 -12.85 6.88
CA THR A 82 6.59 -12.68 5.68
C THR A 82 6.43 -11.26 5.11
N ILE A 83 5.21 -10.71 5.11
CA ILE A 83 4.95 -9.30 4.79
C ILE A 83 5.78 -8.41 5.72
N ALA A 84 5.77 -8.67 7.02
CA ALA A 84 6.55 -7.90 8.00
C ALA A 84 8.07 -7.97 7.76
N LYS A 85 8.59 -9.10 7.27
CA LYS A 85 10.00 -9.21 6.86
C LYS A 85 10.27 -8.40 5.60
N LYS A 86 9.43 -8.53 4.56
CA LYS A 86 9.58 -7.83 3.29
C LYS A 86 9.49 -6.31 3.45
N LEU A 87 8.61 -5.81 4.33
CA LEU A 87 8.51 -4.38 4.64
C LEU A 87 9.81 -3.80 5.22
N LYS A 88 10.63 -4.60 5.92
CA LYS A 88 11.93 -4.17 6.44
C LYS A 88 13.00 -4.02 5.34
N GLU A 89 12.77 -4.62 4.18
CA GLU A 89 13.65 -4.54 3.02
C GLU A 89 13.34 -3.30 2.15
N MET A 90 12.22 -2.62 2.41
CA MET A 90 11.82 -1.41 1.68
C MET A 90 12.63 -0.21 2.17
N ASP A 91 13.03 0.67 1.24
CA ASP A 91 13.69 1.94 1.57
C ASP A 91 12.73 2.93 2.23
N ILE A 92 11.46 2.88 1.81
CA ILE A 92 10.38 3.76 2.30
C ILE A 92 9.14 2.90 2.53
N VAL A 93 8.48 3.10 3.68
CA VAL A 93 7.16 2.52 3.95
C VAL A 93 6.15 3.64 4.13
N VAL A 94 5.08 3.61 3.32
CA VAL A 94 3.98 4.57 3.34
C VAL A 94 2.74 3.89 3.93
N PRO A 95 2.40 4.17 5.20
CA PRO A 95 1.21 3.60 5.80
C PRO A 95 -0.04 4.43 5.47
N PHE A 96 -1.06 3.75 4.96
CA PHE A 96 -2.41 4.29 4.81
C PHE A 96 -3.28 3.88 5.99
N GLY A 97 -4.21 4.76 6.38
CA GLY A 97 -5.19 4.47 7.41
C GLY A 97 -4.78 4.72 8.85
N ASN A 98 -3.54 5.15 9.06
CA ASN A 98 -3.14 5.69 10.34
C ASN A 98 -3.76 7.07 10.53
N SER A 99 -4.78 7.17 11.38
CA SER A 99 -4.78 8.30 12.29
C SER A 99 -3.47 8.17 13.07
N ILE A 100 -2.51 9.06 12.88
CA ILE A 100 -1.43 9.21 13.86
C ILE A 100 -2.09 9.77 15.12
N LYS A 101 -2.84 8.94 15.86
CA LYS A 101 -3.14 9.24 17.26
C LYS A 101 -1.80 9.17 17.92
N ALA A 102 -1.27 10.34 18.25
CA ALA A 102 -0.01 10.39 18.92
C ALA A 102 -0.09 9.55 20.20
N PRO A 103 1.02 8.87 20.57
CA PRO A 103 1.09 8.18 21.84
C PRO A 103 0.62 9.09 22.97
N PRO A 104 0.01 8.56 24.05
CA PRO A 104 -0.36 9.37 25.21
C PRO A 104 0.84 10.24 25.64
N GLY A 105 0.68 11.56 25.60
CA GLY A 105 1.74 12.53 25.92
C GLY A 105 2.62 12.99 24.75
N LYS A 106 2.30 12.65 23.50
CA LYS A 106 2.91 13.24 22.29
C LYS A 106 1.85 13.99 21.49
N LEU A 107 2.25 15.04 20.77
CA LEU A 107 1.40 15.76 19.81
C LEU A 107 1.29 14.95 18.51
N ALA A 108 0.07 14.83 17.97
CA ALA A 108 -0.12 14.33 16.61
C ALA A 108 0.50 15.33 15.64
N ILE A 109 1.12 14.85 14.58
CA ILE A 109 1.65 15.70 13.52
C ILE A 109 0.44 16.27 12.77
N THR A 110 0.02 17.48 13.13
CA THR A 110 -1.09 18.23 12.55
C THR A 110 -0.59 19.09 11.38
N TRP A 111 -0.17 18.48 10.26
CA TRP A 111 0.17 19.24 9.04
C TRP A 111 -1.05 19.44 8.11
N LEU A 112 -2.26 19.57 8.66
CA LEU A 112 -3.48 19.89 7.89
C LEU A 112 -4.42 20.88 8.61
N ASP A 113 -3.96 21.62 9.61
CA ASP A 113 -4.76 22.71 10.23
C ASP A 113 -4.41 24.11 9.69
N GLU A 114 -3.60 24.21 8.64
CA GLU A 114 -3.27 25.51 8.01
C GLU A 114 -3.56 25.52 6.50
N ALA A 115 -4.84 25.37 6.14
CA ALA A 115 -5.36 25.92 4.89
C ALA A 115 -6.87 26.19 4.99
N ALA A 116 -7.19 27.48 5.18
CA ALA A 116 -8.49 28.17 5.12
C ALA A 116 -9.33 28.27 6.40
#